data_AF-A0A3D0D5J8-F1
#
_entry.id   AF-A0A3D0D5J8-F1
#
_cell.length_a   1.000
_cell.length_b   1.000
_cell.length_c   1.000
_cell.angle_alpha   90.00
_cell.angle_beta   90.00
_cell.angle_gamma   90.00
#
_symmetry.space_group_name_H-M   'P 1'
#
loop_
_entity.id
_entity.type
_entity.pdbx_description
1 polymer ?
#
loop_
_entity_poly.entity_id
_entity_poly.type
_entity_poly.pdbx_seq_one_letter_code
_entity_poly.pdbx_strand_id
1 'polypeptide(L)'
;MRRYFEQTREVGQITFLAVSAQVSPRQPAEHCERLAVTLTLDSPNDLEALRQGAGALCRSKIQRLTREAQDQWVGEVEKDHLNHQGAELPSKGNPSRSADGSGRT
;
A
#
# COMPACT_ATOMS: atom_id res chain seq x y z
N MET A 1 20.17 26.30 14.01
CA MET A 1 20.60 25.07 13.30
C MET A 1 20.98 23.90 14.22
N ARG A 2 21.40 24.11 15.48
CA ARG A 2 21.91 23.01 16.35
C ARG A 2 20.86 21.98 16.83
N ARG A 3 19.60 22.39 17.07
CA ARG A 3 18.56 21.52 17.65
C ARG A 3 18.19 20.26 16.84
N TYR A 4 18.39 20.23 15.52
CA TYR A 4 18.02 19.08 14.69
C TYR A 4 19.06 17.94 14.71
N PHE A 5 20.32 18.28 14.95
CA PHE A 5 21.39 17.29 15.06
C PHE A 5 21.53 16.74 16.48
N GLU A 6 20.89 17.40 17.45
CA GLU A 6 20.82 16.99 18.86
C GLU A 6 19.70 15.98 19.14
N GLN A 7 18.88 15.63 18.14
CA GLN A 7 17.83 14.63 18.29
C GLN A 7 18.44 13.22 18.32
N THR A 8 18.08 12.44 19.34
CA THR A 8 18.39 11.01 19.41
C THR A 8 17.80 10.31 18.20
N ARG A 9 18.63 9.57 17.47
CA ARG A 9 18.23 8.75 16.31
C ARG A 9 18.39 7.29 16.64
N GLU A 10 17.46 6.49 16.15
CA GLU A 10 17.59 5.03 16.18
C GLU A 10 18.49 4.54 15.04
N VAL A 11 18.95 3.29 15.14
CA VAL A 11 19.76 2.65 14.10
C VAL A 11 18.97 2.64 12.78
N GLY A 12 19.63 3.08 11.70
CA GLY A 12 19.03 3.18 10.38
C GLY A 12 18.27 4.49 10.12
N GLN A 13 18.07 5.36 11.13
CA GLN A 13 17.41 6.65 10.90
C GLN A 13 18.39 7.72 10.40
N ILE A 14 17.93 8.51 9.42
CA ILE A 14 18.62 9.67 8.88
C ILE A 14 17.68 10.87 8.82
N THR A 15 18.20 12.07 9.05
CA THR A 15 17.40 13.31 9.05
C THR A 15 17.86 14.24 7.94
N PHE A 16 16.91 14.71 7.14
CA PHE A 16 17.10 15.74 6.13
C PHE A 16 16.38 17.03 6.52
N LEU A 17 16.88 18.15 6.01
CA LEU A 17 16.18 19.43 6.07
C LEU A 17 15.45 19.65 4.74
N ALA A 18 14.12 19.70 4.79
CA ALA A 18 13.27 19.96 3.64
C ALA A 18 12.58 21.31 3.76
N VAL A 19 12.23 21.90 2.62
CA VAL A 19 11.41 23.12 2.55
C VAL A 19 9.97 22.72 2.22
N SER A 20 9.00 23.32 2.90
CA SER A 20 7.58 23.07 2.65
C SER A 20 7.16 23.50 1.24
N ALA A 21 6.27 22.72 0.61
CA ALA A 21 5.65 23.08 -0.66
C ALA A 21 4.76 24.34 -0.58
N GLN A 22 4.39 24.77 0.63
CA GLN A 22 3.60 25.99 0.86
C GLN A 22 4.45 27.27 0.79
N VAL A 23 5.77 27.16 0.67
CA VAL A 23 6.63 28.33 0.55
C VAL A 23 6.51 28.92 -0.86
N SER A 24 6.39 30.25 -0.94
CA SER A 24 6.24 30.95 -2.21
C SER A 24 7.46 30.71 -3.12
N PRO A 25 7.27 30.38 -4.41
CA PRO A 25 8.35 29.99 -5.31
C PRO A 25 9.39 31.09 -5.61
N ARG A 26 9.16 32.33 -5.15
CA ARG A 26 10.09 33.47 -5.27
C ARG A 26 11.00 33.66 -4.05
N GLN A 27 10.82 32.87 -2.99
CA GLN A 27 11.60 33.01 -1.77
C GLN A 27 12.91 32.20 -1.89
N PRO A 28 14.08 32.82 -1.67
CA PRO A 28 15.34 32.09 -1.60
C PRO A 28 15.28 30.98 -0.55
N ALA A 29 15.86 29.81 -0.85
CA ALA A 29 15.82 28.63 0.03
C ALA A 29 16.45 28.84 1.42
N GLU A 30 17.28 29.86 1.58
CA GLU A 30 17.83 30.32 2.85
C GLU A 30 16.83 31.08 3.74
N HIS A 31 15.81 31.66 3.14
CA HIS A 31 14.72 32.34 3.85
C HIS A 31 13.52 31.44 4.10
N CYS A 32 13.48 30.26 3.47
CA CYS A 32 12.40 29.30 3.68
C CYS A 32 12.55 28.60 5.03
N GLU A 33 11.42 28.38 5.71
CA GLU A 33 11.41 27.50 6.88
C GLU A 33 11.86 26.09 6.48
N ARG A 34 12.81 25.54 7.24
CA ARG A 34 13.35 24.19 7.04
C ARG A 34 12.78 23.27 8.10
N LEU A 35 12.09 22.24 7.63
CA LEU A 35 11.51 21.19 8.44
C LEU A 35 12.45 19.99 8.46
N ALA A 36 12.66 19.41 9.64
CA ALA A 36 13.38 18.16 9.78
C ALA A 36 12.47 16.99 9.38
N VAL A 37 12.94 16.19 8.42
CA VAL A 37 12.28 14.98 7.96
C VAL A 37 13.19 13.79 8.29
N THR A 38 12.70 12.88 9.12
CA THR A 38 13.42 11.67 9.48
C THR A 38 12.94 10.51 8.60
N LEU A 39 13.89 9.81 7.97
CA LEU A 39 13.66 8.62 7.16
C LEU A 39 14.42 7.44 7.77
N THR A 40 13.81 6.25 7.76
CA THR A 40 14.44 5.00 8.22
C THR A 40 14.95 4.19 7.03
N LEU A 41 16.21 3.81 7.03
CA LEU A 41 16.82 2.88 6.08
C LEU A 41 16.58 1.45 6.59
N ASP A 42 15.67 0.74 5.93
CA ASP A 42 15.21 -0.60 6.34
C ASP A 42 15.50 -1.66 5.27
N SER A 43 16.07 -1.26 4.12
CA SER A 43 16.43 -2.15 3.03
C SER A 43 17.78 -1.78 2.36
N PRO A 44 18.49 -2.74 1.74
CA PRO A 44 19.69 -2.45 0.96
C PRO A 44 19.44 -1.47 -0.20
N ASN A 45 18.25 -1.51 -0.79
CA ASN A 45 17.86 -0.59 -1.87
C ASN A 45 17.81 0.87 -1.39
N ASP A 46 17.50 1.10 -0.10
CA ASP A 46 17.52 2.45 0.46
C ASP A 46 18.95 3.03 0.48
N LEU A 47 19.98 2.20 0.70
CA LEU A 47 21.36 2.67 0.67
C LEU A 47 21.76 3.10 -0.75
N GLU A 48 21.38 2.32 -1.76
CA GLU A 48 21.64 2.67 -3.16
C GLU A 48 20.85 3.92 -3.59
N ALA A 49 19.59 4.06 -3.16
CA ALA A 49 18.81 5.26 -3.40
C ALA A 49 19.39 6.49 -2.66
N LEU A 50 19.90 6.29 -1.43
CA LEU A 50 20.54 7.35 -0.65
C LEU A 50 21.83 7.85 -1.30
N ARG A 51 22.60 6.99 -1.97
CA ARG A 51 23.79 7.40 -2.76
C ARG A 51 23.43 8.39 -3.87
N GLN A 52 22.19 8.38 -4.35
CA GLN A 52 21.66 9.34 -5.34
C GLN A 52 21.00 10.57 -4.68
N GLY A 53 20.91 10.61 -3.35
CA GLY A 53 20.41 11.73 -2.55
C GLY A 53 19.03 11.52 -1.92
N ALA A 54 18.66 12.43 -1.02
CA ALA A 54 17.42 12.37 -0.23
C ALA A 54 16.15 12.26 -1.08
N GLY A 55 16.11 12.97 -2.21
CA GLY A 55 14.98 12.94 -3.12
C GLY A 55 14.80 11.58 -3.80
N ALA A 56 15.90 10.89 -4.14
CA ALA A 56 15.86 9.55 -4.71
C ALA A 56 15.39 8.52 -3.67
N LEU A 57 15.89 8.61 -2.44
CA LEU A 57 15.43 7.78 -1.32
C LEU A 57 13.92 7.96 -1.05
N CYS A 58 13.45 9.20 -0.97
CA CYS A 58 12.02 9.49 -0.75
C CYS A 58 11.14 8.87 -1.85
N ARG A 59 11.53 9.04 -3.12
CA ARG A 59 10.81 8.42 -4.25
C ARG A 59 10.81 6.89 -4.17
N SER A 60 11.96 6.28 -3.86
CA SER A 60 12.08 4.83 -3.73
C SER A 60 11.13 4.28 -2.66
N LYS A 61 11.05 4.95 -1.50
CA LYS A 61 10.15 4.56 -0.42
C LYS A 61 8.67 4.70 -0.79
N ILE A 62 8.29 5.82 -1.41
CA ILE A 62 6.90 6.01 -1.88
C ILE A 62 6.53 4.92 -2.89
N GLN A 63 7.41 4.62 -3.84
CA GLN A 63 7.17 3.58 -4.83
C GLN A 63 7.00 2.19 -4.20
N ARG A 64 7.84 1.85 -3.23
CA ARG A 64 7.72 0.59 -2.49
C ARG A 64 6.39 0.51 -1.74
N LEU A 65 6.04 1.52 -0.97
CA LEU A 65 4.76 1.56 -0.22
C LEU A 65 3.55 1.46 -1.15
N THR A 66 3.58 2.15 -2.28
CA THR A 66 2.53 2.06 -3.29
C THR A 66 2.42 0.64 -3.84
N ARG A 67 3.56 -0.03 -4.12
CA ARG A 67 3.56 -1.41 -4.62
C ARG A 67 3.04 -2.39 -3.58
N GLU A 68 3.49 -2.27 -2.33
CA GLU A 68 3.02 -3.11 -1.22
C GLU A 68 1.52 -2.95 -0.98
N ALA A 69 1.00 -1.73 -1.09
CA ALA A 69 -0.43 -1.48 -1.04
C ALA A 69 -1.15 -2.17 -2.22
N GLN A 70 -0.64 -2.04 -3.45
CA GLN A 70 -1.22 -2.71 -4.61
C GLN A 70 -1.24 -4.24 -4.46
N ASP A 71 -0.15 -4.85 -4.01
CA ASP A 71 -0.06 -6.30 -3.81
C ASP A 71 -1.05 -6.78 -2.73
N GLN A 72 -1.24 -5.99 -1.66
CA GLN A 72 -2.27 -6.27 -0.64
C GLN A 72 -3.70 -6.18 -1.20
N TRP A 73 -3.98 -5.19 -2.05
CA TRP A 73 -5.30 -5.04 -2.69
C TRP A 73 -5.60 -6.18 -3.66
N VAL A 74 -4.61 -6.63 -4.44
CA VAL A 74 -4.77 -7.80 -5.33
C VAL A 74 -5.06 -9.06 -4.52
N GLY A 75 -4.35 -9.25 -3.39
CA GLY A 75 -4.59 -10.37 -2.48
C GLY A 75 -5.93 -10.31 -1.73
N GLU A 76 -6.58 -9.15 -1.66
CA GLU A 76 -7.94 -8.99 -1.13
C GLU A 76 -8.99 -9.38 -2.18
N VAL A 77 -8.83 -8.90 -3.42
CA VAL A 77 -9.72 -9.25 -4.55
C VAL A 77 -9.68 -10.74 -4.89
N GLU A 78 -8.51 -11.40 -4.77
CA GLU A 78 -8.38 -12.85 -4.99
C GLU A 78 -9.08 -13.69 -3.92
N LYS A 79 -9.06 -13.23 -2.65
CA LYS A 79 -9.79 -13.88 -1.55
C LYS A 79 -11.30 -13.79 -1.74
N ASP A 80 -11.79 -12.66 -2.23
CA ASP A 80 -13.20 -12.47 -2.56
C ASP A 80 -13.64 -13.38 -3.73
N HIS A 81 -12.77 -13.57 -4.73
CA HIS A 81 -13.06 -14.45 -5.87
C HIS A 81 -13.10 -15.94 -5.49
N LEU A 82 -12.24 -16.39 -4.57
CA LEU A 82 -12.25 -17.78 -4.08
C LEU A 82 -13.48 -18.09 -3.22
N ASN A 83 -14.00 -17.10 -2.48
CA ASN A 83 -15.16 -17.30 -1.61
C ASN A 83 -16.48 -17.48 -2.38
N HIS A 84 -16.54 -17.02 -3.65
CA HIS A 84 -17.74 -17.16 -4.48
C HIS A 84 -17.78 -18.42 -5.36
N GLN A 85 -16.68 -19.19 -5.47
CA GLN A 85 -16.64 -20.44 -6.24
C GLN A 85 -17.04 -21.69 -5.42
N GLY A 86 -17.30 -21.56 -4.12
CA GLY A 86 -17.75 -22.65 -3.24
C GLY A 86 -19.26 -22.94 -3.25
N ALA A 87 -20.05 -22.25 -4.09
CA ALA A 87 -21.50 -22.46 -4.17
C ALA A 87 -21.90 -23.34 -5.37
N GLU A 88 -21.38 -24.57 -5.45
CA GLU A 88 -21.92 -25.59 -6.36
C GLU A 88 -23.23 -26.18 -5.80
N LEU A 89 -24.32 -25.87 -6.52
CA LEU A 89 -25.61 -26.54 -6.72
C LEU A 89 -25.90 -27.85 -5.93
N PRO A 90 -27.07 -27.98 -5.26
CA PRO A 90 -27.62 -29.31 -5.01
C PRO A 90 -28.23 -29.91 -6.29
N SER A 91 -27.48 -30.89 -6.80
CA SER A 91 -27.87 -32.12 -7.50
C SER A 91 -29.37 -32.39 -7.69
N LYS A 92 -29.72 -32.76 -8.94
CA LYS A 92 -31.00 -33.32 -9.40
C LYS A 92 -31.50 -34.47 -8.49
N GLY A 93 -32.75 -34.37 -8.04
CA GLY A 93 -33.60 -35.48 -7.60
C GLY A 93 -34.80 -35.62 -8.54
N ASN A 94 -35.00 -36.82 -9.08
CA ASN A 94 -35.84 -37.15 -10.25
C ASN A 94 -37.33 -37.43 -9.86
N PRO A 95 -38.23 -37.84 -10.79
CA PRO A 95 -39.59 -37.30 -10.94
C PRO A 95 -40.68 -38.08 -10.20
N SER A 96 -41.71 -37.38 -9.71
CA SER A 96 -42.94 -38.01 -9.19
C SER A 96 -43.88 -38.36 -10.33
N ARG A 97 -43.83 -39.64 -10.71
CA ARG A 97 -44.80 -40.33 -11.57
C ARG A 97 -45.97 -40.77 -10.68
N SER A 98 -47.06 -40.03 -10.66
CA SER A 98 -48.33 -40.52 -10.10
C SER A 98 -49.19 -41.07 -11.23
N ALA A 99 -49.30 -42.39 -11.26
CA ALA A 99 -50.33 -43.10 -12.00
C ALA A 99 -51.54 -43.27 -11.07
N ASP A 100 -52.67 -42.74 -11.50
CA ASP A 100 -54.03 -43.23 -11.19
C ASP A 100 -54.89 -42.68 -12.34
N GLY A 101 -55.66 -43.44 -13.12
CA GLY A 101 -56.24 -44.74 -12.84
C GLY A 101 -57.75 -44.61 -12.74
N SER A 102 -58.44 -44.70 -13.88
CA SER A 102 -59.81 -45.26 -14.03
C SER A 102 -61.06 -44.37 -13.95
N GLY A 103 -61.97 -44.59 -14.91
CA GLY A 103 -63.43 -44.33 -14.85
C GLY A 103 -63.97 -43.48 -16.02
N ARG A 104 -64.44 -44.07 -17.14
CA ARG A 104 -65.88 -44.30 -17.48
C ARG A 104 -66.77 -43.09 -17.11
N THR A 105 -67.43 -42.41 -18.04
CA THR A 105 -68.40 -42.90 -19.03
C THR A 105 -68.49 -41.99 -20.25
#